data_AF-A0A1F8Q006-F1
#
_entry.id   AF-A0A1F8Q006-F1
#
_cell.length_a   1.000
_cell.length_b   1.000
_cell.length_c   1.000
_cell.angle_alpha   90.00
_cell.angle_beta   90.00
_cell.angle_gamma   90.00
#
_symmetry.space_group_name_H-M   'P 1'
#
loop_
_entity.id
_entity.type
_entity.pdbx_description
1 polymer ?
#
loop_
_entity_poly.entity_id
_entity_poly.type
_entity_poly.pdbx_seq_one_letter_code
_entity_poly.pdbx_strand_id
1 'polypeptide(L)'
;MSLQARAAALSELHHRLRGCRLCLEVGYDVYPRAIFSGGQGARIILIGQAPGITEKEAGRPFNAGSGTRLFQWLGKAGIEENWFRQTQYIYWVTQSVILHCRPGRP
;
A
#
# COMPACT_ATOMS: atom_id res chain seq x y z
N MET A 1 11.48 18.74 15.12
CA MET A 1 10.47 17.74 15.52
C MET A 1 11.19 16.44 15.87
N SER A 2 11.04 15.89 17.08
CA SER A 2 11.80 14.71 17.53
C SER A 2 11.40 13.42 16.78
N LEU A 3 12.27 12.40 16.77
CA LEU A 3 11.97 11.09 16.18
C LEU A 3 10.71 10.46 16.81
N GLN A 4 10.55 10.60 18.13
CA GLN A 4 9.34 10.17 18.84
C GLN A 4 8.08 10.90 18.37
N ALA A 5 8.14 12.22 18.17
CA ALA A 5 6.99 12.98 17.68
C ALA A 5 6.57 12.54 16.26
N ARG A 6 7.55 12.21 15.39
CA ARG A 6 7.27 11.69 14.03
C ARG A 6 6.67 10.28 14.07
N ALA A 7 7.15 9.42 14.96
CA ALA A 7 6.60 8.07 15.15
C ALA A 7 5.16 8.12 15.67
N ALA A 8 4.88 9.00 16.64
CA ALA A 8 3.53 9.23 17.16
C ALA A 8 2.58 9.77 16.07
N ALA A 9 3.04 10.76 15.29
CA ALA A 9 2.25 11.30 14.18
C ALA A 9 1.96 10.25 13.09
N LEU A 10 2.91 9.38 12.78
CA LEU A 10 2.70 8.28 11.83
C LEU A 10 1.70 7.26 12.35
N SER A 11 1.79 6.90 13.64
CA SER A 11 0.82 6.00 14.30
C SER A 11 -0.60 6.57 14.25
N GLU A 12 -0.73 7.87 14.53
CA GLU A 12 -2.02 8.58 14.44
C GLU A 12 -2.57 8.58 13.00
N LEU A 13 -1.72 8.83 12.00
CA LEU A 13 -2.11 8.73 10.60
C LEU A 13 -2.58 7.31 10.24
N HIS A 14 -1.86 6.27 10.68
CA HIS A 14 -2.27 4.88 10.46
C HIS A 14 -3.63 4.57 11.10
N HIS A 15 -3.88 5.09 12.30
CA HIS A 15 -5.16 4.93 12.98
C HIS A 15 -6.29 5.55 12.17
N ARG A 16 -6.13 6.80 11.74
CA ARG A 16 -7.10 7.53 10.91
C ARG A 16 -7.37 6.83 9.57
N LEU A 17 -6.34 6.33 8.91
CA LEU A 17 -6.47 5.63 7.61
C LEU A 17 -7.26 4.33 7.74
N ARG A 18 -7.08 3.55 8.82
CA ARG A 18 -7.86 2.32 9.05
C ARG A 18 -9.34 2.61 9.29
N GLY A 19 -9.66 3.73 9.91
CA GLY A 19 -11.04 4.17 10.20
C GLY A 19 -11.73 4.96 9.09
N CYS A 20 -11.02 5.34 8.02
CA CYS A 20 -11.55 6.22 6.98
C CYS A 20 -12.76 5.59 6.24
N ARG A 21 -13.84 6.37 6.12
CA ARG A 21 -15.08 6.01 5.41
C ARG A 21 -15.53 7.05 4.36
N LEU A 22 -14.72 8.05 4.08
CA LEU A 22 -15.07 9.17 3.20
C LEU A 22 -15.63 8.75 1.83
N CYS A 23 -15.07 7.69 1.23
CA CYS A 23 -15.55 7.20 -0.07
C CYS A 23 -16.95 6.57 0.03
N LEU A 24 -17.24 5.87 1.13
CA LEU A 24 -18.55 5.28 1.38
C LEU A 24 -19.62 6.36 1.60
N GLU A 25 -19.25 7.45 2.29
CA GLU A 25 -20.13 8.58 2.57
C GLU A 25 -20.60 9.30 1.29
N VAL A 26 -19.78 9.28 0.23
CA VAL A 26 -20.14 9.85 -1.09
C VAL A 26 -20.69 8.80 -2.07
N GLY A 27 -20.99 7.58 -1.60
CA GLY A 27 -21.66 6.54 -2.38
C GLY A 27 -20.75 5.54 -3.12
N TYR A 28 -19.44 5.54 -2.88
CA TYR A 28 -18.52 4.54 -3.44
C TYR A 28 -18.22 3.42 -2.43
N ASP A 29 -18.54 2.18 -2.80
CA ASP A 29 -18.08 1.01 -2.04
C ASP A 29 -16.62 0.68 -2.41
N VAL A 30 -15.73 0.85 -1.44
CA VAL A 30 -14.28 0.71 -1.62
C VAL A 30 -13.79 -0.45 -0.79
N TYR A 31 -13.48 -1.54 -1.47
CA TYR A 31 -12.93 -2.73 -0.83
C TYR A 31 -11.72 -3.28 -1.61
N PRO A 32 -10.61 -3.63 -0.93
CA PRO A 32 -10.33 -3.49 0.50
C PRO A 32 -10.00 -2.03 0.89
N ARG A 33 -10.03 -1.75 2.20
CA ARG A 33 -9.57 -0.47 2.77
C ARG A 33 -8.05 -0.30 2.57
N ALA A 34 -7.52 0.88 2.93
CA ALA A 34 -6.11 1.21 2.74
C ALA A 34 -5.21 0.15 3.38
N ILE A 35 -4.34 -0.44 2.57
CA ILE A 35 -3.34 -1.41 3.01
C ILE A 35 -2.02 -0.66 3.07
N PHE A 36 -1.29 -0.80 4.18
CA PHE A 36 0.02 -0.18 4.31
C PHE A 36 0.84 -0.94 5.34
N SER A 37 2.16 -0.89 5.18
CA SER A 37 3.13 -1.49 6.09
C SER A 37 4.39 -0.64 6.20
N GLY A 38 5.13 -0.85 7.29
CA GLY A 38 6.36 -0.12 7.58
C GLY A 38 6.17 0.93 8.67
N GLY A 39 7.26 1.61 9.02
CA GLY A 39 7.32 2.55 10.13
C GLY A 39 8.29 3.70 9.87
N GLN A 40 8.51 4.50 10.90
CA GLN A 40 9.28 5.74 10.81
C GLN A 40 10.74 5.54 10.33
N GLY A 41 11.30 4.34 10.53
CA GLY A 41 12.67 4.00 10.10
C GLY A 41 12.82 3.70 8.59
N ALA A 42 11.73 3.68 7.83
CA ALA A 42 11.79 3.43 6.40
C ALA A 42 12.51 4.57 5.66
N ARG A 43 13.39 4.21 4.73
CA ARG A 43 14.15 5.16 3.89
C ARG A 43 13.56 5.26 2.49
N ILE A 44 12.80 4.25 2.08
CA ILE A 44 12.15 4.11 0.79
C ILE A 44 10.65 3.92 1.04
N ILE A 45 9.85 4.62 0.23
CA ILE A 45 8.39 4.45 0.20
C ILE A 45 8.02 3.90 -1.18
N LEU A 46 7.42 2.72 -1.21
CA LEU A 46 6.83 2.13 -2.40
C LEU A 46 5.31 2.42 -2.41
N ILE A 47 4.85 3.18 -3.42
CA ILE A 47 3.45 3.55 -3.57
C ILE A 47 2.84 2.76 -4.73
N GLY A 48 1.87 1.89 -4.42
CA GLY A 48 1.12 1.11 -5.41
C GLY A 48 -0.23 1.75 -5.76
N GLN A 49 -0.73 1.47 -6.98
CA GLN A 49 -1.95 2.07 -7.52
C GLN A 49 -3.23 1.59 -6.83
N ALA A 50 -3.48 0.28 -6.82
CA ALA A 50 -4.70 -0.31 -6.27
C ALA A 50 -4.57 -1.84 -6.12
N PRO A 51 -5.29 -2.45 -5.15
CA PRO A 51 -5.34 -3.90 -4.95
C PRO A 51 -6.03 -4.61 -6.12
N GLY A 52 -5.34 -5.58 -6.75
CA GLY A 52 -5.94 -6.58 -7.62
C GLY A 52 -6.70 -7.64 -6.81
N ILE A 53 -7.45 -8.52 -7.50
CA ILE A 53 -8.29 -9.56 -6.87
C ILE A 53 -7.45 -10.46 -5.95
N THR A 54 -6.27 -10.90 -6.41
CA THR A 54 -5.34 -11.76 -5.68
C THR A 54 -4.81 -11.12 -4.41
N GLU A 55 -4.65 -9.80 -4.39
CA GLU A 55 -4.21 -9.11 -3.18
C GLU A 55 -5.34 -8.81 -2.20
N LYS A 56 -6.60 -8.77 -2.66
CA LYS A 56 -7.76 -8.79 -1.76
C LYS A 56 -7.79 -10.09 -0.97
N GLU A 57 -7.55 -11.21 -1.63
CA GLU A 57 -7.55 -12.55 -1.01
C GLU A 57 -6.35 -12.76 -0.10
N ALA A 58 -5.16 -12.31 -0.51
CA ALA A 58 -3.93 -12.53 0.26
C ALA A 58 -3.69 -11.52 1.40
N GLY A 59 -4.43 -10.41 1.43
CA GLY A 59 -4.27 -9.37 2.46
C GLY A 59 -2.90 -8.69 2.50
N ARG A 60 -2.06 -8.89 1.47
CA ARG A 60 -0.69 -8.35 1.39
C ARG A 60 -0.42 -7.64 0.06
N PRO A 61 0.30 -6.50 0.08
CA PRO A 61 0.59 -5.74 -1.11
C PRO A 61 1.62 -6.45 -2.01
N PHE A 62 1.46 -6.26 -3.32
CA PHE A 62 2.35 -6.80 -4.37
C PHE A 62 2.48 -8.32 -4.30
N ASN A 63 1.35 -9.03 -4.27
CA ASN A 63 1.31 -10.49 -4.22
C ASN A 63 1.11 -11.16 -5.61
N ALA A 64 0.59 -10.41 -6.60
CA ALA A 64 0.38 -10.94 -7.94
C ALA A 64 1.64 -10.78 -8.83
N GLY A 65 1.53 -11.19 -10.10
CA GLY A 65 2.65 -11.16 -11.05
C GLY A 65 3.29 -9.79 -11.29
N SER A 66 2.58 -8.69 -11.01
CA SER A 66 3.18 -7.34 -11.01
C SER A 66 4.14 -7.14 -9.84
N GLY A 67 3.82 -7.67 -8.66
CA GLY A 67 4.69 -7.67 -7.49
C GLY A 67 5.95 -8.51 -7.72
N THR A 68 5.79 -9.71 -8.29
CA THR A 68 6.94 -10.56 -8.63
C THR A 68 7.93 -9.84 -9.55
N ARG A 69 7.45 -9.15 -10.60
CA ARG A 69 8.33 -8.40 -11.51
C ARG A 69 9.01 -7.22 -10.84
N LEU A 70 8.29 -6.50 -9.98
CA LEU A 70 8.88 -5.39 -9.22
C LEU A 70 10.04 -5.87 -8.35
N PHE A 71 9.85 -6.94 -7.59
CA PHE A 71 10.92 -7.49 -6.75
C PHE A 71 12.07 -8.12 -7.55
N GLN A 72 11.81 -8.65 -8.74
CA GLN A 72 12.88 -9.03 -9.67
C GLN A 72 13.72 -7.82 -10.11
N TRP A 73 13.11 -6.67 -10.42
CA TRP A 73 13.86 -5.45 -10.76
C TRP A 73 14.66 -4.91 -9.57
N LEU A 74 14.06 -4.91 -8.38
CA LEU A 74 14.76 -4.54 -7.15
C LEU A 74 15.94 -5.48 -6.87
N GLY A 75 15.76 -6.79 -7.08
CA GLY A 75 16.83 -7.77 -6.97
C GLY A 75 17.99 -7.51 -7.92
N LYS A 76 17.70 -7.11 -9.17
CA LYS A 76 18.73 -6.68 -10.14
C LYS A 76 19.49 -5.42 -9.70
N ALA A 77 18.86 -4.56 -8.90
CA ALA A 77 19.48 -3.40 -8.29
C ALA A 77 20.19 -3.70 -6.95
N GLY A 78 20.28 -4.97 -6.54
CA GLY A 78 20.91 -5.40 -5.29
C GLY A 78 20.03 -5.25 -4.05
N ILE A 79 18.71 -5.07 -4.24
CA ILE A 79 17.74 -4.93 -3.14
C ILE A 79 16.99 -6.25 -2.96
N GLU A 80 17.16 -6.87 -1.79
CA GLU A 80 16.51 -8.14 -1.44
C GLU A 80 15.07 -7.90 -0.97
N GLU A 81 14.15 -8.81 -1.35
CA GLU A 81 12.71 -8.65 -1.11
C GLU A 81 12.33 -8.68 0.37
N ASN A 82 12.85 -9.64 1.14
CA ASN A 82 12.54 -9.74 2.57
C ASN A 82 13.06 -8.52 3.32
N TRP A 83 14.30 -8.10 3.06
CA TRP A 83 14.86 -6.86 3.60
C TRP A 83 13.96 -5.68 3.27
N PHE A 84 13.53 -5.54 2.02
CA PHE A 84 12.68 -4.43 1.59
C PHE A 84 11.34 -4.43 2.34
N ARG A 85 10.65 -5.58 2.41
CA ARG A 85 9.35 -5.70 3.07
C ARG A 85 9.42 -5.48 4.59
N GLN A 86 10.54 -5.80 5.23
CA GLN A 86 10.73 -5.63 6.68
C GLN A 86 11.15 -4.22 7.06
N THR A 87 11.91 -3.54 6.19
CA THR A 87 12.57 -2.27 6.55
C THR A 87 11.97 -1.04 5.87
N GLN A 88 11.35 -1.21 4.71
CA GLN A 88 10.85 -0.11 3.90
C GLN A 88 9.34 0.04 4.01
N TYR A 89 8.85 1.22 3.68
CA TYR A 89 7.44 1.54 3.77
C TYR A 89 6.75 1.14 2.47
N ILE A 90 5.64 0.44 2.57
CA ILE A 90 4.82 0.07 1.41
C ILE A 90 3.44 0.65 1.65
N TYR A 91 3.06 1.59 0.79
CA TYR A 91 1.75 2.22 0.80
C TYR A 91 0.93 1.74 -0.39
N TRP A 92 -0.30 1.31 -0.11
CA TRP A 92 -1.25 0.92 -1.14
C TRP A 92 -2.45 1.85 -1.12
N VAL A 93 -2.62 2.58 -2.22
CA VAL A 93 -3.75 3.48 -2.40
C VAL A 93 -5.01 2.62 -2.63
N THR A 94 -6.11 2.98 -1.98
CA THR A 94 -7.41 2.34 -2.22
C THR A 94 -7.92 2.69 -3.61
N GLN A 95 -8.66 1.77 -4.24
CA GLN A 95 -9.19 1.91 -5.60
C GLN A 95 -10.10 3.14 -5.82
N SER A 96 -10.45 3.90 -4.77
CA SER A 96 -11.27 5.11 -4.87
C SER A 96 -10.55 6.36 -5.32
N VAL A 97 -9.21 6.45 -5.18
CA VAL A 97 -8.49 7.70 -5.55
C VAL A 97 -8.07 7.69 -7.01
N ILE A 98 -8.00 6.53 -7.65
CA ILE A 98 -7.78 6.42 -9.08
C ILE A 98 -9.05 5.84 -9.67
N LEU A 99 -9.88 6.71 -10.26
CA LEU A 99 -10.94 6.38 -11.21
C LEU A 99 -10.39 5.41 -12.26
N HIS A 100 -10.35 4.12 -11.95
CA HIS A 100 -10.07 3.08 -12.92
C HIS A 100 -11.42 2.50 -13.31
N CYS A 101 -12.06 3.19 -14.25
CA CYS A 101 -12.91 2.53 -15.22
C CYS A 101 -12.06 1.37 -15.78
N ARG A 102 -12.31 0.12 -15.39
CA ARG A 102 -11.79 -1.02 -16.14
C ARG A 102 -12.52 -0.97 -17.48
N PRO A 103 -11.87 -0.64 -18.61
CA PRO A 103 -12.47 -0.99 -19.89
C PRO A 103 -12.49 -2.52 -19.87
N GLY A 104 -13.69 -3.09 -20.00
CA GLY A 104 -13.89 -4.53 -19.94
C GLY A 104 -12.85 -5.25 -20.78
N ARG A 105 -12.28 -6.31 -20.21
CA ARG A 105 -11.88 -7.44 -21.06
C ARG A 105 -13.20 -8.08 -21.51
N PRO A 106 -13.40 -8.34 -22.81
CA PRO A 106 -14.62 -8.96 -23.32
C PRO A 106 -14.90 -10.30 -22.62
#